data_AF-A0AAD5GPC4-F1
#
_entry.id   AF-A0AAD5GPC4-F1
#
_cell.length_a   1.000
_cell.length_b   1.000
_cell.length_c   1.000
_cell.angle_alpha   90.00
_cell.angle_beta   90.00
_cell.angle_gamma   90.00
#
_symmetry.space_group_name_H-M   'P 1'
#
loop_
_entity.id
_entity.type
_entity.pdbx_description
1 polymer ?
#
loop_
_entity_poly.entity_id
_entity_poly.type
_entity_poly.pdbx_seq_one_letter_code
_entity_poly.pdbx_strand_id
1 'polypeptide(L)'
;TFLLLVVKSARIDPVSKSLTFHLFQQCDPFSAELFTIATSRRQIPVLCTSTASSQTNQSTNNFCKTVWDSCQNVPITNSPFSPLLQGQAPPPANTTTKLTDIWPSSSAFCTITGEPSTNGSPCFNGEKATFNTTVNNVPKGMCLERIGNESYIDMAAFNNGSNQAFFANQKGQIWLATIPEPGSGGSLHIDDSNPYLDLTDEVHFDTATGLMSITIHPNFSRNGRFFASFNCDKSDRPGCAGRCACNSDVNCDPSKLERDSGVQPCQYQAVVAEYNTIPSVSTAETRRIFTMGLPYTGHHGGQILFGPDDGYLYFMMGDGGGVGDPQNFSQNKRSLLGKIMRLDVDNIPSEKDITRLALWGNYSIPRDNPYTKDNELLPEIWALGLRNPWRCSFDSERSLYFMCGDIGQDDYEEVNLIMKDGNYGWRLYEGPGRFSPSQTSGGNSSKDSINPIFPVTGYSHYDLNKKEGSASITGGLFYRSNTDPCMYGSYMYADLYATAMWAAAETPKDSGNFTSSQIPFTCASDSPLPCSTVPGSSLPSLGYIFSFGHDNNKDVYLLTSSGVYRIVAPSRCNYACAIEKTTSPNQQSSSSPLSANMLKGSIKNLSFLLVSTIAFLFIGLN
;
A
#
# COMPACT_ATOMS: atom_id res chain seq x y z
N THR A 1 -22.55 11.18 -1.83
CA THR A 1 -22.71 10.00 -2.69
C THR A 1 -23.72 10.26 -3.81
N PHE A 2 -23.85 11.50 -4.30
CA PHE A 2 -25.15 11.94 -4.83
C PHE A 2 -25.17 13.10 -5.83
N LEU A 3 -24.47 13.03 -6.98
CA LEU A 3 -24.70 14.03 -8.04
C LEU A 3 -24.20 13.67 -9.45
N LEU A 4 -24.30 12.44 -9.94
CA LEU A 4 -24.46 12.22 -11.39
C LEU A 4 -25.23 10.93 -11.64
N LEU A 5 -26.55 11.10 -11.63
CA LEU A 5 -27.44 10.31 -12.45
C LEU A 5 -28.49 11.16 -13.12
N VAL A 6 -28.02 12.26 -13.69
CA VAL A 6 -28.72 12.90 -14.79
C VAL A 6 -27.89 12.62 -16.03
N VAL A 7 -28.56 12.29 -17.13
CA VAL A 7 -28.01 11.98 -18.46
C VAL A 7 -27.77 10.49 -18.74
N LYS A 8 -28.86 9.75 -18.96
CA LYS A 8 -29.07 9.07 -20.26
C LYS A 8 -30.55 8.75 -20.52
N SER A 9 -31.33 9.81 -20.75
CA SER A 9 -32.36 9.77 -21.79
C SER A 9 -32.16 11.01 -22.66
N ALA A 10 -31.69 10.77 -23.88
CA ALA A 10 -31.48 11.72 -25.00
C ALA A 10 -30.59 12.98 -24.77
N ARG A 11 -29.40 12.97 -25.41
CA ARG A 11 -28.56 14.12 -25.87
C ARG A 11 -28.17 15.22 -24.84
N ILE A 12 -27.08 15.08 -24.05
CA ILE A 12 -26.31 16.22 -23.47
C ILE A 12 -24.79 15.86 -23.32
N ASP A 13 -23.92 16.88 -23.45
CA ASP A 13 -22.45 16.98 -23.73
C ASP A 13 -21.46 16.60 -22.58
N PRO A 14 -20.15 16.34 -22.85
CA PRO A 14 -19.08 15.93 -21.90
C PRO A 14 -18.84 16.83 -20.69
N VAL A 15 -19.32 18.06 -20.79
CA VAL A 15 -19.17 19.16 -19.85
C VAL A 15 -19.78 18.78 -18.48
N SER A 16 -20.92 18.09 -18.44
CA SER A 16 -21.61 17.71 -17.19
C SER A 16 -20.84 16.83 -16.21
N LYS A 17 -19.83 16.06 -16.66
CA LYS A 17 -19.04 15.15 -15.81
C LYS A 17 -18.11 15.85 -14.81
N SER A 18 -17.65 17.06 -15.14
CA SER A 18 -16.65 17.78 -14.33
C SER A 18 -17.25 18.46 -13.10
N LEU A 19 -18.56 18.75 -13.08
CA LEU A 19 -19.22 19.48 -11.98
C LEU A 19 -19.30 18.63 -10.72
N THR A 20 -19.67 17.37 -10.91
CA THR A 20 -19.98 16.44 -9.83
C THR A 20 -18.76 16.08 -9.00
N PHE A 21 -17.64 15.85 -9.68
CA PHE A 21 -16.37 15.56 -9.03
C PHE A 21 -15.91 16.73 -8.13
N HIS A 22 -16.06 17.98 -8.60
CA HIS A 22 -15.66 19.17 -7.85
C HIS A 22 -16.59 19.50 -6.67
N LEU A 23 -17.91 19.29 -6.80
CA LEU A 23 -18.85 19.49 -5.69
C LEU A 23 -18.65 18.50 -4.54
N PHE A 24 -18.25 17.25 -4.83
CA PHE A 24 -17.99 16.23 -3.80
C PHE A 24 -16.71 16.47 -3.01
N GLN A 25 -15.66 16.99 -3.66
CA GLN A 25 -14.39 17.27 -2.99
C GLN A 25 -14.49 18.37 -1.92
N GLN A 26 -15.49 19.27 -2.02
CA GLN A 26 -15.70 20.38 -1.09
C GLN A 26 -16.70 20.07 0.04
N CYS A 27 -17.63 19.13 -0.15
CA CYS A 27 -18.75 18.91 0.77
C CYS A 27 -18.83 17.52 1.41
N ASP A 28 -18.25 16.47 0.80
CA ASP A 28 -18.18 15.11 1.37
C ASP A 28 -17.11 14.27 0.62
N PRO A 29 -15.86 14.20 1.15
CA PRO A 29 -14.71 13.62 0.45
C PRO A 29 -14.85 12.15 0.03
N PHE A 30 -15.67 11.36 0.73
CA PHE A 30 -15.84 9.91 0.47
C PHE A 30 -16.71 9.61 -0.77
N SER A 31 -17.35 10.61 -1.34
CA SER A 31 -18.35 10.43 -2.40
C SER A 31 -17.79 10.44 -3.83
N ALA A 32 -16.53 10.84 -4.01
CA ALA A 32 -15.90 10.98 -5.32
C ALA A 32 -15.55 9.63 -5.97
N GLU A 33 -15.47 8.56 -5.18
CA GLU A 33 -15.00 7.22 -5.59
C GLU A 33 -16.00 6.43 -6.44
N LEU A 34 -17.28 6.83 -6.46
CA LEU A 34 -18.32 6.18 -7.27
C LEU A 34 -18.23 6.50 -8.78
N PHE A 35 -17.35 7.42 -9.18
CA PHE A 35 -17.27 7.94 -10.56
C PHE A 35 -15.97 7.56 -11.30
N THR A 36 -15.05 6.85 -10.65
CA THR A 36 -13.86 6.27 -11.28
C THR A 36 -14.20 4.89 -11.85
N ILE A 37 -13.77 4.67 -13.09
CA ILE A 37 -14.37 3.73 -14.05
C ILE A 37 -14.20 2.26 -13.63
N ALA A 38 -15.32 1.52 -13.56
CA ALA A 38 -15.36 0.06 -13.64
C ALA A 38 -16.00 -0.38 -14.97
N THR A 39 -15.54 -1.50 -15.53
CA THR A 39 -15.87 -2.04 -16.86
C THR A 39 -17.27 -2.69 -17.00
N SER A 40 -18.21 -2.45 -16.08
CA SER A 40 -19.57 -3.03 -16.13
C SER A 40 -20.69 -2.00 -15.91
N ARG A 41 -21.85 -2.21 -16.54
CA ARG A 41 -23.05 -1.36 -16.37
C ARG A 41 -23.65 -1.58 -14.99
N ARG A 42 -23.88 -0.50 -14.22
CA ARG A 42 -24.66 -0.50 -12.98
C ARG A 42 -25.80 0.51 -13.06
N GLN A 43 -26.89 0.24 -12.35
CA GLN A 43 -27.99 1.17 -12.14
C GLN A 43 -27.68 1.96 -10.85
N ILE A 44 -27.62 3.29 -10.94
CA ILE A 44 -27.35 4.17 -9.79
C ILE A 44 -28.71 4.72 -9.30
N PRO A 45 -28.89 5.05 -8.01
CA PRO A 45 -30.13 5.64 -7.47
C PRO A 45 -30.20 7.18 -7.62
N VAL A 46 -31.41 7.76 -7.72
CA VAL A 46 -31.72 9.23 -7.80
C VAL A 46 -32.17 9.81 -6.44
N LEU A 47 -32.34 11.14 -6.28
CA LEU A 47 -32.73 11.76 -5.00
C LEU A 47 -34.20 11.49 -4.69
N CYS A 48 -34.55 11.11 -3.45
CA CYS A 48 -35.96 10.91 -3.12
C CYS A 48 -36.73 12.23 -3.05
N THR A 49 -37.80 12.35 -3.85
CA THR A 49 -38.76 13.48 -3.79
C THR A 49 -39.93 13.21 -2.85
N SER A 50 -40.16 11.93 -2.49
CA SER A 50 -41.11 11.48 -1.46
C SER A 50 -40.81 10.05 -1.03
N THR A 51 -40.79 9.77 0.27
CA THR A 51 -40.73 8.42 0.84
C THR A 51 -42.14 7.85 1.00
N ALA A 52 -42.46 6.76 0.33
CA ALA A 52 -43.69 6.01 0.58
C ALA A 52 -43.44 5.05 1.75
N SER A 53 -43.66 5.49 3.00
CA SER A 53 -43.77 4.55 4.11
C SER A 53 -45.22 4.05 4.17
N SER A 54 -45.41 2.76 3.90
CA SER A 54 -46.58 2.04 4.37
C SER A 54 -46.42 1.78 5.87
N GLN A 55 -46.55 2.83 6.69
CA GLN A 55 -46.96 2.84 8.11
C GLN A 55 -46.57 4.19 8.75
N THR A 56 -47.59 4.84 9.34
CA THR A 56 -47.54 5.90 10.37
C THR A 56 -46.94 7.28 10.02
N ASN A 57 -47.80 8.31 10.13
CA ASN A 57 -47.59 9.77 10.22
C ASN A 57 -46.15 10.31 10.46
N GLN A 58 -45.25 10.15 9.49
CA GLN A 58 -43.99 10.90 9.42
C GLN A 58 -43.96 11.71 8.12
N SER A 59 -43.46 12.94 8.22
CA SER A 59 -43.37 13.90 7.13
C SER A 59 -42.68 13.29 5.91
N THR A 60 -43.26 13.48 4.72
CA THR A 60 -42.60 13.19 3.44
C THR A 60 -41.28 13.96 3.37
N ASN A 61 -40.16 13.30 3.66
CA ASN A 61 -38.84 13.92 3.56
C ASN A 61 -38.43 13.98 2.09
N ASN A 62 -38.50 15.18 1.51
CA ASN A 62 -38.00 15.46 0.17
C ASN A 62 -36.51 15.79 0.29
N PHE A 63 -35.67 14.74 0.27
CA PHE A 63 -34.23 14.87 0.40
C PHE A 63 -33.62 15.69 -0.75
N CYS A 64 -34.23 15.65 -1.95
CA CYS A 64 -33.80 16.50 -3.05
C CYS A 64 -33.86 18.00 -2.71
N LYS A 65 -34.94 18.42 -2.04
CA LYS A 65 -35.10 19.81 -1.58
C LYS A 65 -34.06 20.16 -0.51
N THR A 66 -33.72 19.23 0.37
CA THR A 66 -32.66 19.41 1.38
C THR A 66 -31.30 19.73 0.76
N VAL A 67 -30.94 19.03 -0.33
CA VAL A 67 -29.70 19.29 -1.08
C VAL A 67 -29.74 20.67 -1.73
N TRP A 68 -30.86 21.03 -2.36
CA TRP A 68 -31.02 22.38 -2.93
C TRP A 68 -30.83 23.46 -1.86
N ASP A 69 -31.56 23.36 -0.75
CA ASP A 69 -31.54 24.39 0.30
C ASP A 69 -30.13 24.59 0.87
N SER A 70 -29.35 23.50 1.00
CA SER A 70 -27.99 23.50 1.54
C SER A 70 -26.94 24.02 0.56
N CYS A 71 -27.08 23.69 -0.73
CA CYS A 71 -25.99 23.88 -1.70
C CYS A 71 -26.24 25.01 -2.71
N GLN A 72 -27.45 25.59 -2.76
CA GLN A 72 -27.86 26.50 -3.82
C GLN A 72 -26.92 27.72 -4.03
N ASN A 73 -26.28 28.19 -2.97
CA ASN A 73 -25.41 29.37 -2.98
C ASN A 73 -23.90 29.07 -2.89
N VAL A 74 -23.52 27.79 -2.85
CA VAL A 74 -22.12 27.39 -2.71
C VAL A 74 -21.37 27.69 -4.02
N PRO A 75 -20.24 28.45 -3.97
CA PRO A 75 -19.45 28.77 -5.16
C PRO A 75 -18.73 27.53 -5.72
N ILE A 76 -18.85 27.31 -7.03
CA ILE A 76 -18.27 26.18 -7.75
C ILE A 76 -17.26 26.69 -8.78
N THR A 77 -15.97 26.53 -8.50
CA THR A 77 -14.89 26.96 -9.38
C THR A 77 -14.76 26.03 -10.59
N ASN A 78 -14.57 26.60 -11.78
CA ASN A 78 -14.50 25.92 -13.08
C ASN A 78 -15.72 25.06 -13.39
N SER A 79 -16.90 25.53 -12.98
CA SER A 79 -18.16 24.83 -13.23
C SER A 79 -18.40 24.67 -14.74
N PRO A 80 -18.65 23.44 -15.20
CA PRO A 80 -19.03 23.19 -16.58
C PRO A 80 -20.43 23.69 -16.93
N PHE A 81 -21.19 24.25 -15.98
CA PHE A 81 -22.51 24.83 -16.24
C PHE A 81 -22.51 26.35 -16.18
N SER A 82 -21.32 26.97 -16.23
CA SER A 82 -21.21 28.42 -16.40
C SER A 82 -22.04 28.88 -17.59
N PRO A 83 -22.84 29.97 -17.48
CA PRO A 83 -23.66 30.44 -18.59
C PRO A 83 -22.86 30.75 -19.87
N LEU A 84 -21.53 30.84 -19.78
CA LEU A 84 -20.58 30.91 -20.90
C LEU A 84 -20.48 29.62 -21.74
N LEU A 85 -21.01 28.48 -21.27
CA LEU A 85 -20.92 27.16 -21.94
C LEU A 85 -22.12 26.82 -22.82
N GLN A 86 -23.08 27.74 -22.99
CA GLN A 86 -24.08 27.65 -24.06
C GLN A 86 -23.48 28.17 -25.38
N GLY A 87 -22.46 27.46 -25.90
CA GLY A 87 -22.16 27.45 -27.33
C GLY A 87 -20.88 28.11 -27.85
N GLN A 88 -19.93 28.59 -27.03
CA GLN A 88 -18.61 29.06 -27.54
C GLN A 88 -17.43 28.74 -26.59
N ALA A 89 -16.20 28.97 -27.09
CA ALA A 89 -14.85 28.56 -26.66
C ALA A 89 -14.56 28.40 -25.13
N PRO A 90 -13.50 27.64 -24.73
CA PRO A 90 -13.21 27.31 -23.34
C PRO A 90 -13.12 28.56 -22.45
N PRO A 91 -13.70 28.54 -21.23
CA PRO A 91 -13.65 29.70 -20.34
C PRO A 91 -12.21 29.96 -19.87
N PRO A 92 -11.86 31.23 -19.56
CA PRO A 92 -10.62 31.54 -18.87
C PRO A 92 -10.57 30.82 -17.51
N ALA A 93 -9.39 30.34 -17.12
CA ALA A 93 -9.21 29.67 -15.83
C ALA A 93 -9.68 30.55 -14.66
N ASN A 94 -10.37 29.96 -13.67
CA ASN A 94 -10.88 30.57 -12.43
C ASN A 94 -12.29 31.22 -12.49
N THR A 95 -13.22 30.74 -13.31
CA THR A 95 -14.64 31.19 -13.24
C THR A 95 -15.43 30.42 -12.18
N THR A 96 -16.24 31.10 -11.37
CA THR A 96 -17.03 30.50 -10.27
C THR A 96 -18.53 30.65 -10.53
N THR A 97 -19.32 29.60 -10.33
CA THR A 97 -20.80 29.60 -10.52
C THR A 97 -21.52 28.98 -9.34
N LYS A 98 -22.82 29.24 -9.16
CA LYS A 98 -23.70 28.64 -8.14
C LYS A 98 -24.84 27.85 -8.78
N LEU A 99 -25.53 27.00 -8.01
CA LEU A 99 -26.70 26.28 -8.54
C LEU A 99 -27.85 27.23 -8.88
N THR A 100 -27.99 28.33 -8.14
CA THR A 100 -28.94 29.41 -8.45
C THR A 100 -28.66 30.13 -9.77
N ASP A 101 -27.42 30.06 -10.27
CA ASP A 101 -27.05 30.62 -11.57
C ASP A 101 -27.49 29.70 -12.74
N ILE A 102 -27.82 28.44 -12.45
CA ILE A 102 -28.07 27.38 -13.44
C ILE A 102 -29.54 26.92 -13.44
N TRP A 103 -30.14 26.76 -12.25
CA TRP A 103 -31.54 26.37 -12.10
C TRP A 103 -32.35 27.48 -11.43
N PRO A 104 -33.55 27.80 -11.95
CA PRO A 104 -34.35 28.91 -11.44
C PRO A 104 -35.09 28.59 -10.13
N SER A 105 -35.16 27.32 -9.70
CA SER A 105 -35.84 26.92 -8.47
C SER A 105 -35.47 25.51 -8.00
N SER A 106 -35.75 25.21 -6.73
CA SER A 106 -35.64 23.85 -6.16
C SER A 106 -36.50 22.83 -6.91
N SER A 107 -37.66 23.23 -7.43
CA SER A 107 -38.52 22.36 -8.23
C SER A 107 -37.85 22.01 -9.56
N ALA A 108 -37.29 23.00 -10.26
CA ALA A 108 -36.60 22.78 -11.54
C ALA A 108 -35.36 21.90 -11.37
N PHE A 109 -34.65 22.02 -10.25
CA PHE A 109 -33.58 21.12 -9.87
C PHE A 109 -34.10 19.70 -9.63
N CYS A 110 -35.12 19.53 -8.78
CA CYS A 110 -35.63 18.21 -8.38
C CYS A 110 -36.41 17.46 -9.46
N THR A 111 -36.99 18.14 -10.45
CA THR A 111 -37.60 17.49 -11.62
C THR A 111 -36.57 16.71 -12.45
N ILE A 112 -35.31 17.12 -12.40
CA ILE A 112 -34.23 16.52 -13.19
C ILE A 112 -33.44 15.52 -12.32
N THR A 113 -33.28 15.79 -11.02
CA THR A 113 -32.37 15.05 -10.13
C THR A 113 -33.06 14.11 -9.14
N GLY A 114 -34.40 14.10 -9.05
CA GLY A 114 -35.14 13.29 -8.07
C GLY A 114 -36.34 12.51 -8.60
N GLU A 115 -36.69 11.42 -7.91
CA GLU A 115 -37.88 10.58 -8.16
C GLU A 115 -38.58 10.13 -6.86
N PRO A 116 -39.86 9.69 -6.93
CA PRO A 116 -40.57 9.09 -5.80
C PRO A 116 -40.04 7.68 -5.49
N SER A 117 -39.89 7.32 -4.20
CA SER A 117 -39.59 5.92 -3.83
C SER A 117 -40.80 5.03 -4.13
N THR A 118 -40.72 4.19 -5.17
CA THR A 118 -41.75 3.17 -5.47
C THR A 118 -41.12 1.79 -5.57
N ASN A 119 -41.91 0.72 -5.39
CA ASN A 119 -41.48 -0.69 -5.23
C ASN A 119 -40.74 -1.29 -6.46
N GLY A 120 -39.56 -0.77 -6.78
CA GLY A 120 -38.73 -1.28 -7.87
C GLY A 120 -37.45 -0.48 -8.16
N SER A 121 -37.35 0.78 -7.74
CA SER A 121 -36.12 1.59 -7.84
C SER A 121 -35.82 2.27 -6.50
N PRO A 122 -34.71 1.92 -5.81
CA PRO A 122 -34.32 2.67 -4.62
C PRO A 122 -33.86 4.07 -5.04
N CYS A 123 -34.48 5.12 -4.47
CA CYS A 123 -33.94 6.46 -4.46
C CYS A 123 -33.19 6.68 -3.13
N PHE A 124 -32.31 7.67 -3.06
CA PHE A 124 -31.57 7.99 -1.84
C PHE A 124 -32.26 9.07 -1.04
N ASN A 125 -32.46 8.76 0.23
CA ASN A 125 -33.20 9.55 1.21
C ASN A 125 -32.28 10.26 2.21
N GLY A 126 -30.95 10.14 2.07
CA GLY A 126 -29.98 10.68 3.01
C GLY A 126 -29.55 9.71 4.12
N GLU A 127 -30.10 8.50 4.16
CA GLU A 127 -29.70 7.45 5.12
C GLU A 127 -28.59 6.55 4.54
N LYS A 128 -27.82 5.90 5.42
CA LYS A 128 -26.80 4.92 5.01
C LYS A 128 -27.49 3.75 4.30
N ALA A 129 -27.13 3.51 3.04
CA ALA A 129 -27.56 2.32 2.32
C ALA A 129 -26.88 1.09 2.93
N THR A 130 -27.66 0.18 3.52
CA THR A 130 -27.18 -1.11 3.98
C THR A 130 -27.17 -2.09 2.82
N PHE A 131 -26.00 -2.30 2.22
CA PHE A 131 -25.81 -3.44 1.32
C PHE A 131 -25.67 -4.70 2.16
N ASN A 132 -26.74 -5.49 2.17
CA ASN A 132 -26.82 -6.74 2.92
C ASN A 132 -25.95 -7.81 2.25
N THR A 133 -24.63 -7.74 2.45
CA THR A 133 -23.65 -8.77 2.11
C THR A 133 -22.43 -8.67 3.02
N THR A 134 -22.60 -8.81 4.33
CA THR A 134 -21.50 -9.17 5.24
C THR A 134 -21.39 -10.68 5.28
N VAL A 135 -20.61 -11.26 4.37
CA VAL A 135 -19.91 -12.50 4.73
C VAL A 135 -18.63 -12.04 5.41
N ASN A 136 -18.64 -12.00 6.75
CA ASN A 136 -17.42 -11.82 7.52
C ASN A 136 -16.56 -13.08 7.37
N ASN A 137 -15.78 -13.15 6.29
CA ASN A 137 -14.79 -14.19 6.06
C ASN A 137 -13.50 -13.86 6.79
N VAL A 138 -13.58 -13.60 8.10
CA VAL A 138 -12.36 -13.44 8.90
C VAL A 138 -11.63 -14.79 8.89
N PRO A 139 -10.39 -14.87 8.36
CA PRO A 139 -9.63 -16.10 8.34
C PRO A 139 -9.49 -16.66 9.75
N LYS A 140 -9.71 -17.97 9.91
CA LYS A 140 -9.58 -18.63 11.22
C LYS A 140 -8.13 -18.90 11.61
N GLY A 141 -7.22 -18.75 10.66
CA GLY A 141 -5.79 -18.77 10.87
C GLY A 141 -5.06 -18.69 9.54
N MET A 142 -3.75 -18.53 9.62
CA MET A 142 -2.84 -18.39 8.49
C MET A 142 -1.86 -19.55 8.47
N CYS A 143 -1.74 -20.20 7.32
CA CYS A 143 -0.76 -21.27 7.14
C CYS A 143 0.53 -20.71 6.53
N LEU A 144 1.65 -21.00 7.17
CA LEU A 144 2.97 -20.61 6.73
C LEU A 144 3.78 -21.83 6.29
N GLU A 145 4.72 -21.63 5.38
CA GLU A 145 5.83 -22.56 5.18
C GLU A 145 7.14 -21.80 5.14
N ARG A 146 8.22 -22.43 5.59
CA ARG A 146 9.56 -21.85 5.57
C ARG A 146 10.27 -22.26 4.28
N ILE A 147 10.73 -21.27 3.53
CA ILE A 147 11.42 -21.47 2.26
C ILE A 147 12.87 -20.99 2.27
N GLY A 148 13.28 -20.17 3.26
CA GLY A 148 14.67 -19.72 3.42
C GLY A 148 15.13 -19.76 4.87
N ASN A 149 16.42 -20.02 5.08
CA ASN A 149 17.03 -20.05 6.41
C ASN A 149 17.58 -18.68 6.84
N GLU A 150 18.08 -17.90 5.89
CA GLU A 150 18.70 -16.60 6.14
C GLU A 150 17.67 -15.49 6.36
N SER A 151 18.14 -14.40 6.96
CA SER A 151 17.32 -13.25 7.32
C SER A 151 17.54 -12.07 6.38
N TYR A 152 16.43 -11.48 5.96
CA TYR A 152 16.38 -10.33 5.06
C TYR A 152 15.44 -9.27 5.63
N ILE A 153 15.66 -8.01 5.26
CA ILE A 153 14.85 -6.86 5.69
C ILE A 153 13.96 -6.31 4.57
N ASP A 154 14.28 -6.63 3.31
CA ASP A 154 13.46 -6.21 2.18
C ASP A 154 13.55 -7.17 0.98
N MET A 155 12.54 -7.11 0.12
CA MET A 155 12.39 -7.96 -1.06
C MET A 155 11.78 -7.16 -2.22
N ALA A 156 12.36 -7.28 -3.42
CA ALA A 156 11.83 -6.66 -4.63
C ALA A 156 11.74 -7.66 -5.80
N ALA A 157 10.53 -8.11 -6.11
CA ALA A 157 10.28 -9.07 -7.21
C ALA A 157 10.35 -8.40 -8.58
N PHE A 158 10.93 -9.09 -9.58
CA PHE A 158 11.13 -8.55 -10.92
C PHE A 158 9.82 -8.53 -11.71
N ASN A 159 9.39 -7.36 -12.17
CA ASN A 159 8.14 -7.20 -12.92
C ASN A 159 8.15 -7.76 -14.37
N ASN A 160 9.08 -8.66 -14.70
CA ASN A 160 9.24 -9.29 -16.01
C ASN A 160 8.55 -10.68 -16.09
N GLY A 161 7.78 -11.06 -15.07
CA GLY A 161 7.09 -12.35 -15.00
C GLY A 161 7.99 -13.55 -14.65
N SER A 162 9.26 -13.32 -14.33
CA SER A 162 10.12 -14.35 -13.76
C SER A 162 9.81 -14.56 -12.28
N ASN A 163 10.21 -15.70 -11.73
CA ASN A 163 10.18 -15.94 -10.28
C ASN A 163 11.43 -15.40 -9.58
N GLN A 164 12.05 -14.36 -10.14
CA GLN A 164 13.25 -13.77 -9.57
C GLN A 164 12.91 -12.55 -8.73
N ALA A 165 13.62 -12.40 -7.62
CA ALA A 165 13.53 -11.23 -6.77
C ALA A 165 14.88 -10.90 -6.17
N PHE A 166 15.07 -9.63 -5.84
CA PHE A 166 16.13 -9.23 -4.94
C PHE A 166 15.71 -9.46 -3.50
N PHE A 167 16.64 -9.95 -2.69
CA PHE A 167 16.54 -10.02 -1.24
C PHE A 167 17.69 -9.23 -0.64
N ALA A 168 17.41 -8.43 0.39
CA ALA A 168 18.36 -7.49 0.97
C ALA A 168 18.48 -7.71 2.48
N ASN A 169 19.69 -7.66 3.02
CA ASN A 169 19.91 -7.60 4.48
C ASN A 169 20.24 -6.18 4.94
N GLN A 170 20.10 -5.94 6.25
CA GLN A 170 20.32 -4.61 6.83
C GLN A 170 21.80 -4.16 6.72
N LYS A 171 22.75 -5.09 6.56
CA LYS A 171 24.17 -4.77 6.40
C LYS A 171 24.53 -4.16 5.04
N GLY A 172 23.64 -4.20 4.05
CA GLY A 172 23.89 -3.64 2.72
C GLY A 172 24.15 -4.66 1.62
N GLN A 173 23.91 -5.95 1.87
CA GLN A 173 24.06 -6.98 0.84
C GLN A 173 22.72 -7.24 0.17
N ILE A 174 22.75 -7.35 -1.16
CA ILE A 174 21.59 -7.59 -2.00
C ILE A 174 21.89 -8.82 -2.86
N TRP A 175 21.02 -9.82 -2.83
CA TRP A 175 21.15 -11.06 -3.59
C TRP A 175 20.04 -11.21 -4.60
N LEU A 176 20.36 -11.82 -5.74
CA LEU A 176 19.38 -12.30 -6.69
C LEU A 176 18.96 -13.72 -6.28
N ALA A 177 17.68 -13.92 -6.01
CA ALA A 177 17.13 -15.23 -5.68
C ALA A 177 16.11 -15.69 -6.72
N THR A 178 15.96 -17.01 -6.86
CA THR A 178 14.85 -17.63 -7.57
C THR A 178 13.89 -18.25 -6.57
N ILE A 179 12.63 -17.82 -6.63
CA ILE A 179 11.55 -18.23 -5.73
C ILE A 179 10.95 -19.53 -6.26
N PRO A 180 10.81 -20.57 -5.41
CA PRO A 180 10.20 -21.83 -5.83
C PRO A 180 8.69 -21.69 -6.03
N GLU A 181 8.13 -22.41 -7.00
CA GLU A 181 6.67 -22.44 -7.20
C GLU A 181 5.93 -22.90 -5.93
N PRO A 182 4.74 -22.35 -5.63
CA PRO A 182 3.87 -22.84 -4.56
C PRO A 182 3.61 -24.34 -4.66
N GLY A 183 3.80 -25.06 -3.54
CA GLY A 183 3.57 -26.51 -3.48
C GLY A 183 4.64 -27.38 -4.15
N SER A 184 5.70 -26.81 -4.71
CA SER A 184 6.81 -27.58 -5.30
C SER A 184 7.66 -28.35 -4.29
N GLY A 185 7.56 -28.01 -3.00
CA GLY A 185 8.45 -28.51 -1.95
C GLY A 185 9.88 -27.96 -2.03
N GLY A 186 10.14 -27.00 -2.92
CA GLY A 186 11.45 -26.36 -3.08
C GLY A 186 11.71 -25.25 -2.05
N SER A 187 12.99 -24.98 -1.79
CA SER A 187 13.46 -23.83 -1.01
C SER A 187 13.87 -22.67 -1.92
N LEU A 188 14.04 -21.48 -1.34
CA LEU A 188 14.61 -20.31 -1.99
C LEU A 188 16.00 -20.67 -2.54
N HIS A 189 16.22 -20.41 -3.83
CA HIS A 189 17.52 -20.64 -4.45
C HIS A 189 18.28 -19.31 -4.52
N ILE A 190 19.21 -19.15 -3.58
CA ILE A 190 20.05 -17.97 -3.40
C ILE A 190 21.50 -18.42 -3.23
N ASP A 191 22.44 -17.71 -3.88
CA ASP A 191 23.87 -17.92 -3.66
C ASP A 191 24.36 -16.94 -2.59
N ASP A 192 24.19 -17.33 -1.32
CA ASP A 192 24.51 -16.46 -0.17
C ASP A 192 25.98 -16.04 -0.14
N SER A 193 26.87 -16.80 -0.79
CA SER A 193 28.31 -16.50 -0.84
C SER A 193 28.67 -15.40 -1.84
N ASN A 194 27.75 -15.05 -2.75
CA ASN A 194 28.00 -14.12 -3.83
C ASN A 194 26.84 -13.12 -3.98
N PRO A 195 26.84 -12.03 -3.20
CA PRO A 195 25.83 -10.99 -3.34
C PRO A 195 25.85 -10.40 -4.75
N TYR A 196 24.66 -10.09 -5.27
CA TYR A 196 24.49 -9.38 -6.53
C TYR A 196 25.04 -7.95 -6.45
N LEU A 197 24.84 -7.29 -5.31
CA LEU A 197 25.42 -6.00 -4.98
C LEU A 197 25.78 -5.99 -3.49
N ASP A 198 27.02 -5.64 -3.18
CA ASP A 198 27.52 -5.52 -1.82
C ASP A 198 27.82 -4.05 -1.49
N LEU A 199 26.98 -3.46 -0.65
CA LEU A 199 27.11 -2.10 -0.14
C LEU A 199 27.60 -2.07 1.31
N THR A 200 28.10 -3.18 1.87
CA THR A 200 28.57 -3.24 3.28
C THR A 200 29.63 -2.20 3.61
N ASP A 201 30.39 -1.85 2.60
CA ASP A 201 31.38 -0.81 2.65
C ASP A 201 30.72 0.58 2.81
N GLU A 202 29.66 0.87 2.06
CA GLU A 202 28.96 2.17 2.03
C GLU A 202 27.94 2.35 3.16
N VAL A 203 27.30 1.26 3.56
CA VAL A 203 26.20 1.23 4.52
C VAL A 203 26.74 1.27 5.94
N HIS A 204 26.27 2.25 6.71
CA HIS A 204 26.45 2.26 8.16
C HIS A 204 25.34 1.40 8.78
N PHE A 205 25.74 0.26 9.35
CA PHE A 205 24.85 -0.72 9.95
C PHE A 205 24.93 -0.70 11.48
N ASP A 206 23.78 -0.49 12.11
CA ASP A 206 23.55 -0.62 13.55
C ASP A 206 22.09 -1.05 13.78
N THR A 207 21.59 -0.91 15.00
CA THR A 207 20.25 -1.36 15.41
C THR A 207 19.14 -0.66 14.64
N ALA A 208 19.28 0.66 14.37
CA ALA A 208 18.27 1.49 13.72
C ALA A 208 18.70 2.01 12.33
N THR A 209 19.88 1.62 11.86
CA THR A 209 20.49 2.10 10.62
C THR A 209 20.94 0.92 9.76
N GLY A 210 21.02 1.14 8.46
CA GLY A 210 21.52 0.14 7.52
C GLY A 210 20.92 0.34 6.14
N LEU A 211 20.86 -0.74 5.36
CA LEU A 211 20.02 -0.79 4.18
C LEU A 211 18.56 -0.92 4.61
N MET A 212 17.76 0.07 4.25
CA MET A 212 16.38 0.22 4.74
C MET A 212 15.36 -0.33 3.74
N SER A 213 15.62 -0.15 2.44
CA SER A 213 14.72 -0.65 1.40
C SER A 213 15.38 -0.73 0.03
N ILE A 214 14.88 -1.63 -0.81
CA ILE A 214 15.17 -1.74 -2.23
C ILE A 214 13.88 -1.71 -3.03
N THR A 215 13.91 -1.09 -4.21
CA THR A 215 12.76 -1.13 -5.12
C THR A 215 13.22 -1.12 -6.58
N ILE A 216 12.44 -1.75 -7.44
CA ILE A 216 12.72 -1.79 -8.88
C ILE A 216 11.89 -0.75 -9.61
N HIS A 217 12.46 -0.15 -10.65
CA HIS A 217 11.72 0.79 -11.48
C HIS A 217 10.53 0.11 -12.18
N PRO A 218 9.37 0.77 -12.36
CA PRO A 218 8.22 0.19 -13.07
C PRO A 218 8.55 -0.26 -14.51
N ASN A 219 9.54 0.38 -15.13
CA ASN A 219 10.09 0.01 -16.45
C ASN A 219 11.40 -0.80 -16.39
N PHE A 220 11.67 -1.52 -15.29
CA PHE A 220 12.90 -2.29 -15.08
C PHE A 220 13.26 -3.22 -16.25
N SER A 221 12.27 -3.91 -16.83
CA SER A 221 12.47 -4.77 -18.02
C SER A 221 13.05 -4.06 -19.24
N ARG A 222 12.93 -2.73 -19.32
CA ARG A 222 13.46 -1.90 -20.40
C ARG A 222 14.72 -1.13 -20.01
N ASN A 223 14.80 -0.66 -18.77
CA ASN A 223 15.85 0.28 -18.36
C ASN A 223 16.86 -0.28 -17.35
N GLY A 224 16.59 -1.43 -16.73
CA GLY A 224 17.46 -2.08 -15.75
C GLY A 224 17.62 -1.32 -14.43
N ARG A 225 16.80 -0.29 -14.15
CA ARG A 225 16.99 0.62 -13.02
C ARG A 225 16.38 0.09 -11.73
N PHE A 226 17.15 0.04 -10.67
CA PHE A 226 16.66 -0.23 -9.32
C PHE A 226 17.28 0.75 -8.33
N PHE A 227 16.68 0.87 -7.16
CA PHE A 227 17.01 1.87 -6.17
C PHE A 227 17.21 1.21 -4.81
N ALA A 228 18.14 1.75 -4.04
CA ALA A 228 18.37 1.38 -2.66
C ALA A 228 18.29 2.62 -1.76
N SER A 229 17.66 2.46 -0.61
CA SER A 229 17.62 3.43 0.47
C SER A 229 18.42 2.91 1.65
N PHE A 230 19.39 3.67 2.13
CA PHE A 230 20.29 3.24 3.20
C PHE A 230 20.83 4.39 4.03
N ASN A 231 21.40 4.06 5.19
CA ASN A 231 22.15 4.99 6.00
C ASN A 231 23.65 4.83 5.79
N CYS A 232 24.38 5.93 5.86
CA CYS A 232 25.84 5.93 5.81
C CYS A 232 26.42 6.95 6.80
N ASP A 233 27.69 6.79 7.18
CA ASP A 233 28.39 7.68 8.10
C ASP A 233 29.37 8.58 7.34
N LYS A 234 29.15 9.90 7.41
CA LYS A 234 30.01 10.90 6.76
C LYS A 234 31.43 10.95 7.32
N SER A 235 31.62 10.52 8.56
CA SER A 235 32.93 10.52 9.24
C SER A 235 33.83 9.41 8.72
N ASP A 236 33.24 8.27 8.35
CA ASP A 236 33.94 7.17 7.68
C ASP A 236 34.06 7.42 6.18
N ARG A 237 33.02 8.01 5.56
CA ARG A 237 32.97 8.26 4.11
C ARG A 237 32.62 9.71 3.79
N PRO A 238 33.60 10.55 3.42
CA PRO A 238 33.32 11.94 3.03
C PRO A 238 32.34 12.11 1.86
N GLY A 239 32.21 11.11 0.97
CA GLY A 239 31.21 11.09 -0.11
C GLY A 239 29.77 10.82 0.36
N CYS A 240 29.58 10.43 1.62
CA CYS A 240 28.31 10.33 2.31
C CYS A 240 28.03 11.64 3.05
N ALA A 241 27.89 12.75 2.34
CA ALA A 241 27.62 14.05 2.96
C ALA A 241 26.49 14.77 2.24
N GLY A 242 25.40 15.00 2.95
CA GLY A 242 24.29 15.85 2.51
C GLY A 242 24.13 17.08 3.37
N ARG A 243 23.17 17.90 2.99
CA ARG A 243 22.65 18.98 3.83
C ARG A 243 22.09 18.37 5.13
N CYS A 244 22.34 18.99 6.27
CA CYS A 244 21.78 18.56 7.55
C CYS A 244 20.29 18.90 7.64
N ALA A 245 19.43 17.98 8.08
CA ALA A 245 17.99 18.23 8.25
C ALA A 245 17.72 19.30 9.32
N CYS A 246 18.50 19.30 10.41
CA CYS A 246 18.53 20.39 11.38
C CYS A 246 19.40 21.53 10.85
N ASN A 247 18.76 22.58 10.30
CA ASN A 247 19.46 23.75 9.78
C ASN A 247 18.64 25.04 9.98
N SER A 248 19.21 26.17 9.56
CA SER A 248 18.60 27.49 9.71
C SER A 248 17.21 27.62 9.08
N ASP A 249 16.93 26.89 7.99
CA ASP A 249 15.66 27.01 7.26
C ASP A 249 14.48 26.45 8.06
N VAL A 250 14.78 25.56 9.02
CA VAL A 250 13.83 24.96 9.96
C VAL A 250 14.03 25.48 11.39
N ASN A 251 14.76 26.59 11.57
CA ASN A 251 15.10 27.18 12.87
C ASN A 251 15.79 26.21 13.84
N CYS A 252 16.59 25.29 13.30
CA CYS A 252 17.34 24.31 14.08
C CYS A 252 18.85 24.54 13.93
N ASP A 253 19.56 24.55 15.06
CA ASP A 253 21.01 24.71 15.11
C ASP A 253 21.66 23.39 15.55
N PRO A 254 22.31 22.64 14.64
CA PRO A 254 22.84 21.31 14.96
C PRO A 254 23.95 21.38 16.01
N SER A 255 24.60 22.53 16.22
CA SER A 255 25.62 22.69 17.27
C SER A 255 25.03 22.77 18.68
N LYS A 256 23.72 23.03 18.80
CA LYS A 256 22.97 23.08 20.05
C LYS A 256 22.26 21.77 20.37
N LEU A 257 22.28 20.81 19.45
CA LEU A 257 21.75 19.48 19.71
C LEU A 257 22.77 18.68 20.53
N GLU A 258 22.28 17.98 21.54
CA GLU A 258 23.11 17.03 22.28
C GLU A 258 23.51 15.86 21.39
N ARG A 259 24.64 15.22 21.72
CA ARG A 259 25.04 14.00 21.03
C ARG A 259 24.11 12.87 21.45
N ASP A 260 23.49 12.24 20.47
CA ASP A 260 22.71 11.03 20.68
C ASP A 260 23.64 9.82 20.59
N SER A 261 23.71 9.04 21.67
CA SER A 261 24.59 7.86 21.77
C SER A 261 26.07 8.12 21.39
N GLY A 262 26.56 9.34 21.64
CA GLY A 262 27.93 9.77 21.32
C GLY A 262 28.16 10.23 19.88
N VAL A 263 27.15 10.08 19.01
CA VAL A 263 27.16 10.46 17.59
C VAL A 263 26.91 11.97 17.44
N GLN A 264 27.63 12.61 16.52
CA GLN A 264 27.40 14.03 16.24
C GLN A 264 26.13 14.24 15.41
N PRO A 265 25.35 15.30 15.68
CA PRO A 265 24.20 15.65 14.84
C PRO A 265 24.58 15.71 13.35
N CYS A 266 23.76 15.09 12.50
CA CYS A 266 23.97 14.99 11.07
C CYS A 266 25.28 14.31 10.65
N GLN A 267 25.85 13.45 11.49
CA GLN A 267 26.92 12.53 11.11
C GLN A 267 26.38 11.43 10.18
N TYR A 268 25.34 10.73 10.62
CA TYR A 268 24.64 9.77 9.78
C TYR A 268 23.77 10.49 8.73
N GLN A 269 23.71 9.91 7.54
CA GLN A 269 22.88 10.39 6.44
C GLN A 269 21.82 9.35 6.08
N ALA A 270 20.67 9.79 5.59
CA ALA A 270 19.76 8.98 4.79
C ALA A 270 20.07 9.20 3.30
N VAL A 271 20.22 8.12 2.56
CA VAL A 271 20.59 8.10 1.14
C VAL A 271 19.56 7.32 0.34
N VAL A 272 19.20 7.85 -0.83
CA VAL A 272 18.56 7.07 -1.90
C VAL A 272 19.49 7.10 -3.11
N ALA A 273 19.88 5.93 -3.59
CA ALA A 273 20.79 5.75 -4.71
C ALA A 273 20.15 4.90 -5.81
N GLU A 274 20.46 5.23 -7.06
CA GLU A 274 20.06 4.49 -8.25
C GLU A 274 21.21 3.62 -8.77
N TYR A 275 20.88 2.41 -9.18
CA TYR A 275 21.76 1.43 -9.79
C TYR A 275 21.16 0.91 -11.10
N ASN A 276 22.00 0.40 -12.00
CA ASN A 276 21.57 -0.10 -13.31
C ASN A 276 22.19 -1.47 -13.62
N THR A 277 21.39 -2.35 -14.22
CA THR A 277 21.80 -3.69 -14.65
C THR A 277 22.19 -3.76 -16.15
N ILE A 278 22.02 -2.68 -16.92
CA ILE A 278 22.24 -2.60 -18.38
C ILE A 278 23.25 -1.48 -18.70
N PRO A 279 24.23 -1.68 -19.62
CA PRO A 279 24.45 -2.85 -20.49
C PRO A 279 25.28 -3.98 -19.85
N SER A 280 25.57 -3.89 -18.56
CA SER A 280 26.23 -4.91 -17.75
C SER A 280 25.93 -4.64 -16.27
N VAL A 281 26.01 -5.66 -15.41
CA VAL A 281 25.91 -5.49 -13.95
C VAL A 281 27.02 -4.53 -13.49
N SER A 282 26.66 -3.27 -13.24
CA SER A 282 27.53 -2.30 -12.59
C SER A 282 27.16 -2.30 -11.12
N THR A 283 28.14 -2.59 -10.26
CA THR A 283 27.99 -2.42 -8.81
C THR A 283 28.16 -0.96 -8.39
N ALA A 284 28.63 -0.09 -9.29
CA ALA A 284 28.77 1.32 -9.00
C ALA A 284 27.42 2.05 -8.99
N GLU A 285 27.25 2.94 -8.02
CA GLU A 285 26.15 3.90 -7.96
C GLU A 285 26.06 4.67 -9.29
N THR A 286 24.90 4.62 -9.93
CA THR A 286 24.63 5.34 -11.19
C THR A 286 24.29 6.80 -10.92
N ARG A 287 23.49 7.06 -9.87
CA ARG A 287 23.06 8.40 -9.51
C ARG A 287 22.62 8.49 -8.05
N ARG A 288 23.08 9.55 -7.37
CA ARG A 288 22.57 9.93 -6.06
C ARG A 288 21.23 10.64 -6.20
N ILE A 289 20.15 9.96 -5.82
CA ILE A 289 18.81 10.55 -5.85
C ILE A 289 18.65 11.50 -4.69
N PHE A 290 18.97 11.09 -3.47
CA PHE A 290 18.71 11.89 -2.27
C PHE A 290 19.83 11.72 -1.25
N THR A 291 20.21 12.78 -0.54
CA THR A 291 21.05 12.67 0.67
C THR A 291 20.68 13.75 1.68
N MET A 292 20.40 13.34 2.92
CA MET A 292 20.08 14.24 4.03
C MET A 292 20.76 13.77 5.32
N GLY A 293 21.40 14.68 6.03
CA GLY A 293 21.98 14.44 7.35
C GLY A 293 20.92 14.37 8.44
N LEU A 294 21.04 13.37 9.31
CA LEU A 294 20.04 13.02 10.32
C LEU A 294 20.42 13.62 11.69
N PRO A 295 19.50 14.34 12.36
CA PRO A 295 19.84 15.07 13.59
C PRO A 295 20.10 14.16 14.79
N TYR A 296 19.47 12.98 14.84
CA TYR A 296 19.62 11.97 15.88
C TYR A 296 19.91 10.59 15.24
N THR A 297 19.99 9.53 16.06
CA THR A 297 20.40 8.18 15.62
C THR A 297 19.25 7.21 15.32
N GLY A 298 17.99 7.61 15.55
CA GLY A 298 16.82 6.76 15.35
C GLY A 298 15.63 7.48 14.71
N HIS A 299 14.58 6.70 14.41
CA HIS A 299 13.32 7.15 13.79
C HIS A 299 13.50 7.77 12.39
N HIS A 300 14.13 7.03 11.49
CA HIS A 300 14.42 7.51 10.15
C HIS A 300 13.48 6.94 9.08
N GLY A 301 12.68 5.90 9.39
CA GLY A 301 11.95 5.16 8.38
C GLY A 301 12.90 4.64 7.29
N GLY A 302 12.65 5.01 6.04
CA GLY A 302 13.59 4.79 4.95
C GLY A 302 13.05 3.90 3.84
N GLN A 303 11.79 3.47 3.90
CA GLN A 303 11.19 2.70 2.81
C GLN A 303 11.05 3.55 1.55
N ILE A 304 11.36 2.94 0.40
CA ILE A 304 11.11 3.49 -0.93
C ILE A 304 10.23 2.55 -1.73
N LEU A 305 9.27 3.10 -2.48
CA LEU A 305 8.44 2.31 -3.39
C LEU A 305 7.83 3.17 -4.49
N PHE A 306 7.48 2.57 -5.62
CA PHE A 306 6.86 3.29 -6.73
C PHE A 306 5.33 3.31 -6.62
N GLY A 307 4.74 4.47 -6.88
CA GLY A 307 3.30 4.59 -7.07
C GLY A 307 2.86 3.78 -8.30
N PRO A 308 1.89 2.86 -8.19
CA PRO A 308 1.52 1.97 -9.28
C PRO A 308 0.89 2.71 -10.47
N ASP A 309 0.21 3.82 -10.23
CA ASP A 309 -0.50 4.59 -11.26
C ASP A 309 0.34 5.71 -11.87
N ASP A 310 1.14 6.39 -11.05
CA ASP A 310 1.88 7.58 -11.46
C ASP A 310 3.35 7.31 -11.79
N GLY A 311 3.89 6.17 -11.35
CA GLY A 311 5.28 5.78 -11.56
C GLY A 311 6.30 6.62 -10.81
N TYR A 312 5.89 7.45 -9.84
CA TYR A 312 6.83 8.26 -9.05
C TYR A 312 7.38 7.48 -7.86
N LEU A 313 8.56 7.88 -7.40
CA LEU A 313 9.20 7.29 -6.23
C LEU A 313 8.66 7.94 -4.96
N TYR A 314 8.05 7.15 -4.08
CA TYR A 314 7.66 7.56 -2.74
C TYR A 314 8.77 7.19 -1.75
N PHE A 315 9.06 8.10 -0.82
CA PHE A 315 10.11 7.93 0.19
C PHE A 315 9.59 8.30 1.57
N MET A 316 9.64 7.35 2.49
CA MET A 316 9.09 7.44 3.85
C MET A 316 10.21 7.87 4.80
N MET A 317 10.00 8.98 5.50
CA MET A 317 10.99 9.53 6.42
C MET A 317 10.36 9.78 7.79
N GLY A 318 10.96 9.23 8.82
CA GLY A 318 10.57 9.49 10.21
C GLY A 318 10.96 10.88 10.69
N ASP A 319 10.53 11.24 11.89
CA ASP A 319 10.70 12.55 12.53
C ASP A 319 12.17 12.90 12.83
N GLY A 320 13.06 11.93 12.65
CA GLY A 320 14.50 12.10 12.81
C GLY A 320 14.98 11.84 14.23
N GLY A 321 14.10 11.43 15.15
CA GLY A 321 14.43 10.96 16.49
C GLY A 321 14.19 11.98 17.61
N GLY A 322 14.60 11.56 18.81
CA GLY A 322 14.35 12.31 20.05
C GLY A 322 12.94 12.06 20.61
N VAL A 323 12.81 12.13 21.93
CA VAL A 323 11.52 11.89 22.59
C VAL A 323 10.51 12.94 22.18
N GLY A 324 9.44 12.50 21.52
CA GLY A 324 8.31 13.35 21.17
C GLY A 324 8.62 14.44 20.15
N ASP A 325 9.49 14.22 19.16
CA ASP A 325 9.87 15.19 18.11
C ASP A 325 10.19 16.59 18.69
N PRO A 326 11.32 16.74 19.40
CA PRO A 326 11.61 17.94 20.19
C PRO A 326 11.74 19.21 19.34
N GLN A 327 12.09 19.07 18.05
CA GLN A 327 12.22 20.17 17.10
C GLN A 327 10.95 20.41 16.26
N ASN A 328 9.87 19.65 16.51
CA ASN A 328 8.60 19.76 15.80
C ASN A 328 8.75 19.59 14.29
N PHE A 329 9.68 18.74 13.85
CA PHE A 329 9.98 18.53 12.44
C PHE A 329 8.78 17.95 11.67
N SER A 330 8.00 17.09 12.30
CA SER A 330 6.88 16.38 11.68
C SER A 330 5.78 17.33 11.23
N GLN A 331 5.55 18.40 11.99
CA GLN A 331 4.62 19.48 11.65
C GLN A 331 5.27 20.64 10.89
N ASN A 332 6.61 20.75 10.91
CA ASN A 332 7.32 21.76 10.16
C ASN A 332 7.36 21.41 8.66
N LYS A 333 6.64 22.19 7.86
CA LYS A 333 6.54 22.04 6.40
C LYS A 333 7.81 22.48 5.63
N ARG A 334 8.80 23.04 6.33
CA ARG A 334 10.15 23.32 5.82
C ARG A 334 11.15 22.19 6.09
N SER A 335 10.71 21.11 6.76
CA SER A 335 11.50 19.91 7.03
C SER A 335 11.00 18.72 6.21
N LEU A 336 11.92 17.85 5.81
CA LEU A 336 11.59 16.55 5.19
C LEU A 336 11.48 15.40 6.20
N LEU A 337 11.72 15.66 7.49
CA LEU A 337 11.53 14.69 8.56
C LEU A 337 10.05 14.61 8.98
N GLY A 338 9.57 13.40 9.27
CA GLY A 338 8.18 13.09 9.60
C GLY A 338 7.24 13.28 8.41
N LYS A 339 7.71 12.87 7.21
CA LYS A 339 7.08 13.10 5.91
C LYS A 339 7.07 11.84 5.06
N ILE A 340 6.10 11.77 4.16
CA ILE A 340 6.21 10.98 2.93
C ILE A 340 6.50 11.96 1.80
N MET A 341 7.58 11.72 1.07
CA MET A 341 7.97 12.47 -0.11
C MET A 341 7.54 11.74 -1.38
N ARG A 342 7.30 12.47 -2.47
CA ARG A 342 7.01 11.93 -3.80
C ARG A 342 7.89 12.63 -4.84
N LEU A 343 8.77 11.85 -5.48
CA LEU A 343 9.88 12.34 -6.30
C LEU A 343 9.77 11.83 -7.74
N ASP A 344 10.14 12.67 -8.70
CA ASP A 344 10.28 12.28 -10.10
C ASP A 344 11.73 11.90 -10.40
N VAL A 345 11.97 10.61 -10.51
CA VAL A 345 13.29 10.05 -10.81
C VAL A 345 13.51 9.79 -12.29
N ASP A 346 12.53 10.02 -13.15
CA ASP A 346 12.68 9.85 -14.60
C ASP A 346 13.20 11.12 -15.28
N ASN A 347 12.91 12.28 -14.70
CA ASN A 347 13.40 13.55 -15.20
C ASN A 347 14.61 14.04 -14.40
N ILE A 348 15.75 14.17 -15.09
CA ILE A 348 16.98 14.75 -14.52
C ILE A 348 16.80 16.28 -14.46
N PRO A 349 16.81 16.89 -13.26
CA PRO A 349 16.70 18.34 -13.13
C PRO A 349 17.92 19.06 -13.71
N SER A 350 17.73 20.28 -14.21
CA SER A 350 18.86 21.14 -14.54
C SER A 350 19.53 21.67 -13.26
N GLU A 351 20.82 22.03 -13.31
CA GLU A 351 21.53 22.64 -12.17
C GLU A 351 20.82 23.91 -11.66
N LYS A 352 20.21 24.67 -12.59
CA LYS A 352 19.38 25.82 -12.27
C LYS A 352 18.13 25.43 -11.48
N ASP A 353 17.49 24.32 -11.81
CA ASP A 353 16.31 23.84 -11.07
C ASP A 353 16.69 23.30 -9.69
N ILE A 354 17.79 22.57 -9.59
CA ILE A 354 18.34 22.10 -8.30
C ILE A 354 18.57 23.30 -7.37
N THR A 355 19.24 24.34 -7.87
CA THR A 355 19.55 25.54 -7.08
C THR A 355 18.30 26.35 -6.75
N ARG A 356 17.40 26.54 -7.73
CA ARG A 356 16.17 27.34 -7.56
C ARG A 356 15.19 26.72 -6.57
N LEU A 357 15.08 25.39 -6.57
CA LEU A 357 14.19 24.65 -5.67
C LEU A 357 14.90 24.16 -4.39
N ALA A 358 16.21 24.40 -4.27
CA ALA A 358 17.05 23.93 -3.16
C ALA A 358 16.92 22.42 -2.90
N LEU A 359 16.91 21.62 -3.98
CA LEU A 359 16.67 20.17 -3.91
C LEU A 359 17.76 19.44 -3.12
N TRP A 360 17.37 18.32 -2.50
CA TRP A 360 18.25 17.48 -1.68
C TRP A 360 19.03 16.42 -2.48
N GLY A 361 18.92 16.45 -3.80
CA GLY A 361 19.64 15.54 -4.70
C GLY A 361 19.16 15.62 -6.14
N ASN A 362 19.39 14.56 -6.91
CA ASN A 362 19.22 14.57 -8.36
C ASN A 362 17.87 13.94 -8.81
N TYR A 363 16.78 14.62 -8.48
CA TYR A 363 15.40 14.30 -8.90
C TYR A 363 14.64 15.57 -9.31
N SER A 364 13.54 15.40 -10.04
CA SER A 364 12.58 16.46 -10.30
C SER A 364 11.39 16.38 -9.34
N ILE A 365 10.58 17.45 -9.27
CA ILE A 365 9.34 17.46 -8.48
C ILE A 365 8.14 17.21 -9.39
N PRO A 366 7.27 16.24 -9.08
CA PRO A 366 5.98 16.09 -9.74
C PRO A 366 5.15 17.37 -9.65
N ARG A 367 4.66 17.88 -10.78
CA ARG A 367 3.95 19.17 -10.86
C ARG A 367 2.68 19.24 -10.02
N ASP A 368 2.09 18.09 -9.73
CA ASP A 368 0.88 17.95 -8.95
C ASP A 368 1.16 17.68 -7.47
N ASN A 369 2.41 17.73 -6.98
CA ASN A 369 2.66 17.67 -5.54
C ASN A 369 1.94 18.82 -4.80
N PRO A 370 1.48 18.59 -3.55
CA PRO A 370 0.69 19.54 -2.77
C PRO A 370 1.26 20.96 -2.70
N TYR A 371 2.59 21.08 -2.58
CA TYR A 371 3.24 22.33 -2.20
C TYR A 371 4.17 22.92 -3.26
N THR A 372 4.00 22.54 -4.53
CA THR A 372 4.86 23.00 -5.64
C THR A 372 4.86 24.50 -5.90
N LYS A 373 3.87 25.23 -5.37
CA LYS A 373 3.68 26.68 -5.60
C LYS A 373 3.90 27.52 -4.34
N ASP A 374 4.11 26.87 -3.20
CA ASP A 374 4.28 27.56 -1.93
C ASP A 374 5.75 27.57 -1.56
N ASN A 375 6.37 28.75 -1.65
CA ASN A 375 7.79 28.91 -1.36
C ASN A 375 8.12 28.76 0.13
N GLU A 376 7.11 28.69 1.01
CA GLU A 376 7.33 28.44 2.43
C GLU A 376 7.31 26.95 2.80
N LEU A 377 7.04 26.07 1.84
CA LEU A 377 6.89 24.63 2.03
C LEU A 377 7.81 23.86 1.08
N LEU A 378 8.26 22.68 1.51
CA LEU A 378 9.10 21.84 0.67
C LEU A 378 8.28 21.12 -0.41
N PRO A 379 8.65 21.27 -1.70
CA PRO A 379 7.85 20.78 -2.83
C PRO A 379 7.86 19.24 -2.97
N GLU A 380 8.74 18.54 -2.26
CA GLU A 380 8.83 17.08 -2.19
C GLU A 380 7.68 16.45 -1.40
N ILE A 381 7.10 17.17 -0.42
CA ILE A 381 6.20 16.60 0.57
C ILE A 381 4.87 16.20 -0.09
N TRP A 382 4.50 14.93 0.07
CA TRP A 382 3.19 14.37 -0.26
C TRP A 382 2.25 14.37 0.94
N ALA A 383 2.75 13.97 2.10
CA ALA A 383 2.05 13.90 3.38
C ALA A 383 3.00 14.18 4.55
N LEU A 384 2.46 14.59 5.70
CA LEU A 384 3.24 14.98 6.87
C LEU A 384 2.62 14.53 8.20
N GLY A 385 3.35 14.75 9.29
CA GLY A 385 2.85 14.48 10.64
C GLY A 385 2.92 13.00 11.00
N LEU A 386 3.93 12.30 10.49
CA LEU A 386 4.24 10.90 10.80
C LEU A 386 5.42 10.84 11.77
N ARG A 387 5.50 9.79 12.58
CA ARG A 387 6.59 9.61 13.55
C ARG A 387 7.74 8.79 12.99
N ASN A 388 7.50 7.54 12.64
CA ASN A 388 8.47 6.61 12.10
C ASN A 388 7.78 5.57 11.18
N PRO A 389 7.38 5.97 9.96
CA PRO A 389 6.71 5.10 9.01
C PRO A 389 7.67 4.00 8.52
N TRP A 390 7.39 2.73 8.89
CA TRP A 390 8.30 1.61 8.64
C TRP A 390 8.02 0.87 7.33
N ARG A 391 6.87 0.19 7.22
CA ARG A 391 6.38 -0.40 5.97
C ARG A 391 5.01 0.09 5.59
N CYS A 392 4.93 0.45 4.31
CA CYS A 392 3.79 0.91 3.61
C CYS A 392 3.61 0.13 2.30
N SER A 393 2.40 0.17 1.76
CA SER A 393 2.09 -0.42 0.47
C SER A 393 0.94 0.30 -0.22
N PHE A 394 0.98 0.34 -1.55
CA PHE A 394 -0.20 0.58 -2.36
C PHE A 394 -0.97 -0.72 -2.55
N ASP A 395 -2.30 -0.62 -2.58
CA ASP A 395 -3.14 -1.70 -3.05
C ASP A 395 -3.06 -1.81 -4.58
N SER A 396 -2.58 -2.95 -5.08
CA SER A 396 -2.40 -3.16 -6.52
C SER A 396 -3.70 -3.19 -7.33
N GLU A 397 -4.87 -3.38 -6.67
CA GLU A 397 -6.18 -3.31 -7.33
C GLU A 397 -6.93 -2.00 -7.06
N ARG A 398 -6.53 -1.27 -6.01
CA ARG A 398 -7.13 0.00 -5.61
C ARG A 398 -6.01 1.01 -5.37
N SER A 399 -5.38 1.44 -6.45
CA SER A 399 -4.16 2.27 -6.44
C SER A 399 -4.19 3.53 -5.56
N LEU A 400 -5.37 4.04 -5.21
CA LEU A 400 -5.55 5.16 -4.26
C LEU A 400 -5.36 4.76 -2.79
N TYR A 401 -5.43 3.47 -2.46
CA TYR A 401 -5.25 2.95 -1.12
C TYR A 401 -3.76 2.78 -0.87
N PHE A 402 -3.19 3.77 -0.19
CA PHE A 402 -1.81 3.78 0.25
C PHE A 402 -1.79 3.65 1.78
N MET A 403 -1.44 2.48 2.31
CA MET A 403 -1.41 2.24 3.76
C MET A 403 0.01 2.28 4.27
N CYS A 404 0.21 2.83 5.47
CA CYS A 404 1.49 2.84 6.17
C CYS A 404 1.32 2.40 7.62
N GLY A 405 2.19 1.50 8.10
CA GLY A 405 2.42 1.34 9.53
C GLY A 405 3.34 2.46 10.04
N ASP A 406 2.90 3.17 11.06
CA ASP A 406 3.66 4.25 11.72
C ASP A 406 3.88 3.92 13.19
N ILE A 407 5.15 3.90 13.61
CA ILE A 407 5.54 3.40 14.94
C ILE A 407 5.28 4.47 16.00
N GLY A 408 4.53 4.09 17.04
CA GLY A 408 4.16 4.92 18.19
C GLY A 408 5.32 5.29 19.11
N GLN A 409 5.11 6.26 19.99
CA GLN A 409 6.08 6.70 20.98
C GLN A 409 6.01 5.86 22.26
N ASP A 410 4.85 5.83 22.91
CA ASP A 410 4.68 5.23 24.24
C ASP A 410 3.38 4.40 24.38
N ASP A 411 2.33 4.69 23.62
CA ASP A 411 0.97 4.21 23.93
C ASP A 411 0.29 3.45 22.78
N TYR A 412 0.56 3.81 21.51
CA TYR A 412 -0.26 3.36 20.39
C TYR A 412 0.51 3.19 19.07
N GLU A 413 0.31 2.04 18.44
CA GLU A 413 0.82 1.72 17.11
C GLU A 413 -0.22 2.01 16.02
N GLU A 414 0.18 2.62 14.90
CA GLU A 414 -0.74 3.17 13.92
C GLU A 414 -0.69 2.49 12.56
N VAL A 415 -1.85 2.33 11.92
CA VAL A 415 -1.99 2.10 10.49
C VAL A 415 -2.76 3.26 9.87
N ASN A 416 -2.10 3.98 8.99
CA ASN A 416 -2.58 5.22 8.37
C ASN A 416 -2.91 5.02 6.90
N LEU A 417 -4.10 5.46 6.47
CA LEU A 417 -4.43 5.63 5.05
C LEU A 417 -3.85 6.96 4.56
N ILE A 418 -2.77 6.87 3.82
CA ILE A 418 -1.99 8.00 3.31
C ILE A 418 -2.71 8.71 2.17
N MET A 419 -2.97 10.00 2.36
CA MET A 419 -3.63 10.86 1.40
C MET A 419 -2.73 12.04 1.04
N LYS A 420 -2.92 12.56 -0.18
CA LYS A 420 -2.30 13.79 -0.63
C LYS A 420 -2.62 14.94 0.32
N ASP A 421 -1.61 15.71 0.72
CA ASP A 421 -1.74 16.84 1.66
C ASP A 421 -2.26 16.40 3.05
N GLY A 422 -2.16 15.09 3.37
CA GLY A 422 -2.57 14.54 4.65
C GLY A 422 -1.63 14.93 5.78
N ASN A 423 -2.20 15.26 6.94
CA ASN A 423 -1.46 15.49 8.19
C ASN A 423 -1.87 14.43 9.22
N TYR A 424 -0.96 13.56 9.62
CA TYR A 424 -1.22 12.43 10.53
C TYR A 424 -1.05 12.78 12.01
N GLY A 425 -0.88 14.07 12.31
CA GLY A 425 -1.05 14.61 13.65
C GLY A 425 0.18 14.52 14.55
N TRP A 426 1.14 13.63 14.31
CA TRP A 426 2.38 13.60 15.08
C TRP A 426 3.10 14.94 14.95
N ARG A 427 3.45 15.63 16.03
CA ARG A 427 3.58 15.17 17.42
C ARG A 427 2.43 15.51 18.39
N LEU A 428 1.34 16.09 17.91
CA LEU A 428 0.22 16.52 18.76
C LEU A 428 -0.72 15.37 19.15
N TYR A 429 -0.64 14.28 18.40
CA TYR A 429 -1.44 13.09 18.56
C TYR A 429 -0.57 11.85 18.41
N GLU A 430 -0.90 10.83 19.18
CA GLU A 430 -0.40 9.46 19.06
C GLU A 430 -1.63 8.55 19.08
N GLY A 431 -1.84 7.84 17.98
CA GLY A 431 -3.09 7.16 17.68
C GLY A 431 -4.28 8.13 17.71
N PRO A 432 -5.40 7.74 18.33
CA PRO A 432 -6.54 8.64 18.57
C PRO A 432 -6.30 9.59 19.76
N GLY A 433 -5.22 9.41 20.50
CA GLY A 433 -4.93 10.08 21.77
C GLY A 433 -4.15 11.38 21.59
N ARG A 434 -4.27 12.27 22.57
CA ARG A 434 -3.44 13.47 22.65
C ARG A 434 -2.06 13.10 23.18
N PHE A 435 -1.04 13.49 22.45
CA PHE A 435 0.33 13.41 22.93
C PHE A 435 0.77 14.77 23.49
N SER A 436 1.31 14.77 24.70
CA SER A 436 1.83 15.98 25.35
C SER A 436 3.33 15.83 25.56
N PRO A 437 4.15 16.36 24.66
CA PRO A 437 5.60 16.22 24.75
C PRO A 437 6.15 16.93 25.98
N SER A 438 7.09 16.28 26.66
CA SER A 438 7.77 16.83 27.85
C SER A 438 8.77 17.93 27.53
N GLN A 439 9.30 17.99 26.30
CA GLN A 439 10.24 19.00 25.82
C GLN A 439 9.81 19.57 24.46
N THR A 440 9.86 20.90 24.29
CA THR A 440 9.37 21.58 23.06
C THR A 440 10.34 22.68 22.57
N SER A 441 11.60 22.31 22.31
CA SER A 441 12.60 23.26 21.81
C SER A 441 12.26 23.86 20.44
N GLY A 442 11.56 23.11 19.59
CA GLY A 442 11.03 23.57 18.29
C GLY A 442 9.73 24.39 18.36
N GLY A 443 9.31 24.78 19.57
CA GLY A 443 8.08 25.52 19.83
C GLY A 443 6.85 24.62 20.04
N ASN A 444 5.73 25.27 20.37
CA ASN A 444 4.45 24.61 20.58
C ASN A 444 3.55 24.78 19.34
N SER A 445 3.21 23.66 18.70
CA SER A 445 2.10 23.62 17.75
C SER A 445 0.78 23.69 18.52
N SER A 446 -0.06 24.69 18.25
CA SER A 446 -1.38 24.77 18.88
C SER A 446 -2.27 23.63 18.39
N LYS A 447 -3.16 23.12 19.25
CA LYS A 447 -4.19 22.14 18.86
C LYS A 447 -4.96 22.59 17.62
N ASP A 448 -5.31 23.86 17.53
CA ASP A 448 -6.13 24.40 16.46
C ASP A 448 -5.33 24.73 15.19
N SER A 449 -4.01 24.49 15.21
CA SER A 449 -3.13 24.75 14.07
C SER A 449 -3.08 23.62 13.04
N ILE A 450 -3.66 22.46 13.35
CA ILE A 450 -3.65 21.28 12.48
C ILE A 450 -5.04 20.66 12.36
N ASN A 451 -5.29 20.00 11.22
CA ASN A 451 -6.46 19.15 11.00
C ASN A 451 -5.97 17.70 10.81
N PRO A 452 -5.85 16.91 11.90
CA PRO A 452 -5.24 15.60 11.84
C PRO A 452 -6.18 14.58 11.17
N ILE A 453 -5.58 13.68 10.39
CA ILE A 453 -6.19 12.44 9.94
C ILE A 453 -5.75 11.36 10.92
N PHE A 454 -6.71 10.74 11.59
CA PHE A 454 -6.43 9.66 12.54
C PHE A 454 -6.19 8.33 11.83
N PRO A 455 -5.45 7.41 12.46
CA PRO A 455 -5.24 6.07 11.91
C PRO A 455 -6.56 5.34 11.70
N VAL A 456 -6.63 4.58 10.60
CA VAL A 456 -7.80 3.76 10.27
C VAL A 456 -7.87 2.52 11.14
N THR A 457 -6.73 2.06 11.65
CA THR A 457 -6.63 0.98 12.63
C THR A 457 -5.26 1.01 13.31
N GLY A 458 -5.03 0.13 14.27
CA GLY A 458 -3.84 0.09 15.10
C GLY A 458 -4.09 -0.75 16.34
N TYR A 459 -3.20 -0.64 17.32
CA TYR A 459 -3.38 -1.29 18.61
C TYR A 459 -2.62 -0.54 19.70
N SER A 460 -3.12 -0.63 20.94
CA SER A 460 -2.39 -0.07 22.06
C SER A 460 -1.27 -1.00 22.50
N HIS A 461 -0.16 -0.44 22.99
CA HIS A 461 0.93 -1.23 23.58
C HIS A 461 0.46 -2.13 24.72
N TYR A 462 -0.60 -1.74 25.42
CA TYR A 462 -1.21 -2.52 26.51
C TYR A 462 -1.99 -3.76 26.04
N ASP A 463 -2.40 -3.83 24.77
CA ASP A 463 -3.29 -4.88 24.26
C ASP A 463 -2.56 -6.19 23.95
N LEU A 464 -1.25 -6.15 23.70
CA LEU A 464 -0.49 -7.31 23.19
C LEU A 464 0.08 -8.22 24.27
N ASN A 465 0.90 -7.69 25.16
CA ASN A 465 1.48 -8.47 26.25
C ASN A 465 1.70 -7.55 27.45
N LYS A 466 1.07 -7.84 28.59
CA LYS A 466 1.24 -7.02 29.80
C LYS A 466 2.64 -7.11 30.44
N LYS A 467 3.44 -8.11 30.05
CA LYS A 467 4.80 -8.32 30.58
C LYS A 467 5.89 -7.76 29.66
N GLU A 468 5.70 -7.88 28.35
CA GLU A 468 6.71 -7.49 27.34
C GLU A 468 6.29 -6.26 26.53
N GLY A 469 5.00 -5.89 26.52
CA GLY A 469 4.43 -4.84 25.68
C GLY A 469 4.23 -5.27 24.22
N SER A 470 3.76 -4.33 23.41
CA SER A 470 4.10 -4.27 21.98
C SER A 470 5.57 -3.89 21.83
N ALA A 471 6.23 -4.35 20.76
CA ALA A 471 7.54 -3.81 20.40
C ALA A 471 7.46 -2.64 19.44
N SER A 472 6.86 -2.86 18.28
CA SER A 472 6.64 -1.83 17.26
C SER A 472 5.85 -2.43 16.11
N ILE A 473 4.98 -1.63 15.49
CA ILE A 473 4.30 -2.08 14.27
C ILE A 473 5.29 -2.18 13.12
N THR A 474 5.30 -3.32 12.45
CA THR A 474 6.07 -3.50 11.22
C THR A 474 5.34 -2.89 10.01
N GLY A 475 4.04 -2.58 10.10
CA GLY A 475 3.20 -2.28 8.94
C GLY A 475 2.98 -3.54 8.09
N GLY A 476 2.78 -3.40 6.78
CA GLY A 476 2.68 -4.55 5.88
C GLY A 476 2.13 -4.24 4.50
N LEU A 477 1.27 -5.12 3.97
CA LEU A 477 0.80 -5.04 2.59
C LEU A 477 -0.67 -5.43 2.40
N PHE A 478 -1.27 -4.96 1.31
CA PHE A 478 -2.57 -5.47 0.86
C PHE A 478 -2.44 -6.89 0.31
N TYR A 479 -3.16 -7.83 0.91
CA TYR A 479 -3.16 -9.22 0.48
C TYR A 479 -3.97 -9.40 -0.80
N ARG A 480 -3.27 -9.69 -1.90
CA ARG A 480 -3.84 -9.89 -3.24
C ARG A 480 -3.51 -11.24 -3.86
N SER A 481 -3.01 -12.18 -3.07
CA SER A 481 -2.84 -13.57 -3.50
C SER A 481 -4.17 -14.32 -3.53
N ASN A 482 -4.31 -15.25 -4.45
CA ASN A 482 -5.44 -16.19 -4.49
C ASN A 482 -5.20 -17.44 -3.61
N THR A 483 -4.03 -17.55 -2.96
CA THR A 483 -3.64 -18.70 -2.16
C THR A 483 -4.47 -18.85 -0.88
N ASP A 484 -4.78 -17.74 -0.19
CA ASP A 484 -5.82 -17.68 0.83
C ASP A 484 -6.90 -16.66 0.43
N PRO A 485 -7.98 -17.09 -0.24
CA PRO A 485 -9.00 -16.17 -0.74
C PRO A 485 -9.82 -15.51 0.37
N CYS A 486 -9.74 -15.97 1.62
CA CYS A 486 -10.41 -15.33 2.75
C CYS A 486 -9.64 -14.11 3.27
N MET A 487 -8.35 -13.99 2.98
CA MET A 487 -7.55 -12.80 3.27
C MET A 487 -7.63 -11.74 2.17
N TYR A 488 -8.18 -12.08 1.00
CA TYR A 488 -8.17 -11.23 -0.18
C TYR A 488 -8.74 -9.82 0.06
N GLY A 489 -7.93 -8.80 -0.25
CA GLY A 489 -8.28 -7.38 -0.10
C GLY A 489 -8.08 -6.82 1.31
N SER A 490 -7.66 -7.64 2.28
CA SER A 490 -7.30 -7.16 3.62
C SER A 490 -5.90 -6.54 3.61
N TYR A 491 -5.70 -5.47 4.38
CA TYR A 491 -4.36 -4.97 4.69
C TYR A 491 -3.79 -5.77 5.86
N MET A 492 -2.68 -6.44 5.62
CA MET A 492 -2.00 -7.25 6.62
C MET A 492 -0.91 -6.46 7.31
N TYR A 493 -0.81 -6.64 8.62
CA TYR A 493 0.27 -6.04 9.41
C TYR A 493 0.57 -6.87 10.66
N ALA A 494 1.71 -6.60 11.29
CA ALA A 494 2.18 -7.31 12.47
C ALA A 494 2.94 -6.40 13.42
N ASP A 495 3.07 -6.86 14.66
CA ASP A 495 4.06 -6.37 15.61
C ASP A 495 5.40 -7.07 15.36
N LEU A 496 6.52 -6.40 15.68
CA LEU A 496 7.86 -6.98 15.59
C LEU A 496 7.95 -8.33 16.32
N TYR A 497 7.26 -8.49 17.45
CA TYR A 497 7.22 -9.72 18.26
C TYR A 497 5.88 -10.47 18.13
N ALA A 498 5.38 -10.59 16.90
CA ALA A 498 4.05 -11.15 16.67
C ALA A 498 3.89 -12.60 17.15
N THR A 499 2.84 -12.83 17.93
CA THR A 499 2.25 -14.16 18.16
C THR A 499 1.00 -14.42 17.31
N ALA A 500 0.51 -13.38 16.64
CA ALA A 500 -0.56 -13.39 15.65
C ALA A 500 -0.33 -12.26 14.64
N MET A 501 -0.92 -12.38 13.45
CA MET A 501 -0.96 -11.31 12.44
C MET A 501 -2.26 -10.54 12.56
N TRP A 502 -2.35 -9.33 12.02
CA TRP A 502 -3.62 -8.63 11.86
C TRP A 502 -4.00 -8.56 10.39
N ALA A 503 -5.31 -8.67 10.14
CA ALA A 503 -5.92 -8.40 8.85
C ALA A 503 -6.97 -7.31 9.04
N ALA A 504 -6.72 -6.13 8.46
CA ALA A 504 -7.66 -5.02 8.40
C ALA A 504 -8.48 -5.11 7.12
N ALA A 505 -9.79 -5.25 7.26
CA ALA A 505 -10.73 -5.28 6.14
C ALA A 505 -11.73 -4.13 6.27
N GLU A 506 -12.11 -3.52 5.15
CA GLU A 506 -13.16 -2.51 5.16
C GLU A 506 -14.51 -3.13 5.49
N THR A 507 -15.17 -2.58 6.51
CA THR A 507 -16.46 -3.07 6.98
C THR A 507 -17.43 -1.90 7.21
N PRO A 508 -18.43 -1.70 6.33
CA PRO A 508 -18.67 -2.41 5.06
C PRO A 508 -17.57 -2.20 4.01
N LYS A 509 -17.55 -3.04 2.98
CA LYS A 509 -16.62 -2.89 1.85
C LYS A 509 -16.76 -1.50 1.20
N ASP A 510 -15.63 -0.90 0.81
CA ASP A 510 -15.55 0.41 0.16
C ASP A 510 -16.10 1.57 1.03
N SER A 511 -16.10 1.42 2.36
CA SER A 511 -16.62 2.43 3.29
C SER A 511 -15.55 3.39 3.82
N GLY A 512 -14.27 3.11 3.59
CA GLY A 512 -13.14 3.77 4.25
C GLY A 512 -12.97 3.40 5.73
N ASN A 513 -13.87 2.59 6.30
CA ASN A 513 -13.82 2.18 7.70
C ASN A 513 -13.25 0.77 7.83
N PHE A 514 -12.11 0.65 8.51
CA PHE A 514 -11.39 -0.62 8.64
C PHE A 514 -11.72 -1.30 9.97
N THR A 515 -11.96 -2.60 9.92
CA THR A 515 -12.05 -3.45 11.10
C THR A 515 -10.92 -4.46 11.04
N SER A 516 -10.12 -4.50 12.11
CA SER A 516 -8.98 -5.40 12.22
C SER A 516 -9.31 -6.63 13.04
N SER A 517 -8.84 -7.77 12.56
CA SER A 517 -8.93 -9.05 13.24
C SER A 517 -7.54 -9.65 13.42
N GLN A 518 -7.26 -10.17 14.61
CA GLN A 518 -6.06 -10.98 14.85
C GLN A 518 -6.24 -12.38 14.26
N ILE A 519 -5.25 -12.82 13.50
CA ILE A 519 -5.19 -14.08 12.76
C ILE A 519 -4.04 -14.89 13.35
N PRO A 520 -4.32 -16.02 14.04
CA PRO A 520 -3.25 -16.90 14.50
C PRO A 520 -2.55 -17.55 13.29
N PHE A 521 -1.28 -17.89 13.43
CA PHE A 521 -0.55 -18.59 12.38
C PHE A 521 0.05 -19.91 12.88
N THR A 522 0.15 -20.88 11.98
CA THR A 522 0.87 -22.15 12.18
C THR A 522 1.69 -22.47 10.95
N CYS A 523 2.64 -23.39 11.10
CA CYS A 523 3.46 -23.84 9.97
C CYS A 523 2.97 -25.19 9.44
N ALA A 524 2.96 -25.33 8.12
CA ALA A 524 2.58 -26.54 7.42
C ALA A 524 3.53 -27.69 7.79
N SER A 525 2.97 -28.88 8.05
CA SER A 525 3.78 -30.05 8.42
C SER A 525 4.70 -30.54 7.29
N ASP A 526 4.36 -30.19 6.05
CA ASP A 526 5.11 -30.49 4.83
C ASP A 526 5.91 -29.27 4.33
N SER A 527 6.25 -28.33 5.23
CA SER A 527 7.10 -27.18 4.91
C SER A 527 8.45 -27.63 4.33
N PRO A 528 8.95 -27.01 3.24
CA PRO A 528 10.23 -27.37 2.61
C PRO A 528 11.41 -27.38 3.58
N LEU A 529 11.46 -26.36 4.45
CA LEU A 529 12.40 -26.29 5.55
C LEU A 529 11.65 -26.47 6.88
N PRO A 530 12.22 -27.19 7.86
CA PRO A 530 11.60 -27.35 9.17
C PRO A 530 11.36 -25.99 9.85
N CYS A 531 10.14 -25.80 10.32
CA CYS A 531 9.79 -24.69 11.18
C CYS A 531 10.18 -25.00 12.63
N SER A 532 10.95 -24.12 13.25
CA SER A 532 11.15 -24.11 14.70
C SER A 532 9.85 -23.65 15.40
N THR A 533 9.65 -24.11 16.64
CA THR A 533 8.54 -23.66 17.48
C THR A 533 9.06 -22.90 18.69
N VAL A 534 8.23 -21.99 19.21
CA VAL A 534 8.52 -21.31 20.47
C VAL A 534 8.55 -22.37 21.61
N PRO A 535 9.55 -22.37 22.50
CA PRO A 535 9.62 -23.32 23.61
C PRO A 535 8.33 -23.37 24.43
N GLY A 536 7.76 -24.57 24.59
CA GLY A 536 6.51 -24.76 25.34
C GLY A 536 5.22 -24.37 24.58
N SER A 537 5.31 -24.08 23.28
CA SER A 537 4.19 -23.70 22.42
C SER A 537 4.23 -24.42 21.07
N SER A 538 3.08 -24.50 20.40
CA SER A 538 2.96 -24.95 19.00
C SER A 538 3.14 -23.82 17.98
N LEU A 539 3.36 -22.58 18.43
CA LEU A 539 3.55 -21.43 17.57
C LEU A 539 4.91 -21.52 16.84
N PRO A 540 4.95 -21.26 15.53
CA PRO A 540 6.20 -21.10 14.80
C PRO A 540 7.06 -20.00 15.42
N SER A 541 8.35 -20.27 15.61
CA SER A 541 9.31 -19.28 16.10
C SER A 541 9.83 -18.44 14.93
N LEU A 542 9.08 -17.37 14.61
CA LEU A 542 9.47 -16.40 13.57
C LEU A 542 10.59 -15.46 14.05
N GLY A 543 10.80 -15.36 15.37
CA GLY A 543 11.65 -14.32 15.96
C GLY A 543 11.07 -12.95 15.64
N TYR A 544 11.90 -12.02 15.17
CA TYR A 544 11.47 -10.69 14.71
C TYR A 544 10.94 -10.71 13.29
N ILE A 545 9.78 -10.08 13.05
CA ILE A 545 9.28 -9.83 11.70
C ILE A 545 9.81 -8.47 11.26
N PHE A 546 10.71 -8.45 10.30
CA PHE A 546 11.33 -7.21 9.83
C PHE A 546 10.51 -6.53 8.73
N SER A 547 9.89 -7.31 7.84
CA SER A 547 9.15 -6.80 6.70
C SER A 547 8.26 -7.87 6.06
N PHE A 548 7.49 -7.43 5.07
CA PHE A 548 6.73 -8.27 4.17
C PHE A 548 7.21 -8.05 2.74
N GLY A 549 7.11 -9.09 1.90
CA GLY A 549 7.36 -9.01 0.48
C GLY A 549 6.24 -9.68 -0.31
N HIS A 550 6.17 -9.40 -1.61
CA HIS A 550 5.34 -10.17 -2.52
C HIS A 550 6.07 -10.50 -3.81
N ASP A 551 5.63 -11.55 -4.50
CA ASP A 551 6.09 -11.86 -5.85
C ASP A 551 5.11 -11.37 -6.92
N ASN A 552 5.39 -11.73 -8.18
CA ASN A 552 4.54 -11.39 -9.31
C ASN A 552 3.15 -12.03 -9.25
N ASN A 553 3.01 -13.17 -8.59
CA ASN A 553 1.73 -13.84 -8.37
C ASN A 553 0.97 -13.27 -7.16
N LYS A 554 1.54 -12.23 -6.53
CA LYS A 554 1.04 -11.59 -5.30
C LYS A 554 1.08 -12.50 -4.08
N ASP A 555 1.77 -13.64 -4.16
CA ASP A 555 2.03 -14.46 -3.00
C ASP A 555 2.91 -13.69 -2.03
N VAL A 556 2.62 -13.87 -0.74
CA VAL A 556 3.12 -13.01 0.33
C VAL A 556 4.16 -13.74 1.15
N TYR A 557 5.24 -13.02 1.44
CA TYR A 557 6.40 -13.49 2.17
C TYR A 557 6.60 -12.66 3.43
N LEU A 558 6.92 -13.33 4.53
CA LEU A 558 7.34 -12.72 5.78
C LEU A 558 8.86 -12.82 5.83
N LEU A 559 9.51 -11.68 5.98
CA LEU A 559 10.96 -11.58 6.12
C LEU A 559 11.28 -11.45 7.61
N THR A 560 11.88 -12.49 8.19
CA THR A 560 12.01 -12.62 9.64
C THR A 560 13.45 -12.89 10.05
N SER A 561 13.75 -12.71 11.33
CA SER A 561 15.06 -13.05 11.90
C SER A 561 15.37 -14.55 11.86
N SER A 562 14.35 -15.42 11.76
CA SER A 562 14.53 -16.87 11.71
C SER A 562 14.42 -17.45 10.29
N GLY A 563 14.16 -16.62 9.28
CA GLY A 563 14.12 -17.06 7.89
C GLY A 563 13.08 -16.35 7.04
N VAL A 564 12.87 -16.88 5.83
CA VAL A 564 11.83 -16.44 4.90
C VAL A 564 10.66 -17.42 4.93
N TYR A 565 9.48 -16.90 5.23
CA TYR A 565 8.24 -17.69 5.28
C TYR A 565 7.28 -17.23 4.19
N ARG A 566 6.60 -18.17 3.54
CA ARG A 566 5.55 -17.89 2.56
C ARG A 566 4.18 -18.22 3.16
N ILE A 567 3.19 -17.37 2.90
CA ILE A 567 1.78 -17.68 3.18
C ILE A 567 1.29 -18.70 2.16
N VAL A 568 0.73 -19.81 2.64
CA VAL A 568 0.25 -20.92 1.82
C VAL A 568 -1.23 -21.22 2.09
N ALA A 569 -1.81 -22.10 1.27
CA ALA A 569 -3.21 -22.47 1.37
C ALA A 569 -3.59 -22.86 2.81
N PRO A 570 -4.67 -22.31 3.38
CA PRO A 570 -5.03 -22.50 4.78
C PRO A 570 -5.28 -23.97 5.12
N SER A 571 -5.79 -24.75 4.15
CA SER A 571 -6.02 -26.19 4.26
C SER A 571 -4.77 -27.00 4.62
N ARG A 572 -3.56 -26.54 4.28
CA ARG A 572 -2.30 -27.22 4.65
C ARG A 572 -2.01 -27.23 6.16
N CYS A 573 -2.63 -26.31 6.90
CA CYS A 573 -2.54 -26.24 8.35
C CYS A 573 -3.87 -26.59 9.04
N ASN A 574 -4.81 -27.21 8.33
CA ASN A 574 -6.17 -27.51 8.80
C ASN A 574 -7.00 -26.25 9.15
N TYR A 575 -6.66 -25.09 8.61
CA TYR A 575 -7.55 -23.93 8.64
C TYR A 575 -8.60 -24.06 7.53
N ALA A 576 -9.78 -23.50 7.79
CA ALA A 576 -10.86 -23.48 6.82
C ALA A 576 -11.03 -22.06 6.25
N CYS A 577 -11.06 -21.96 4.92
CA CYS A 577 -11.55 -20.78 4.23
C CYS A 577 -12.81 -21.15 3.44
N ALA A 578 -13.93 -20.47 3.70
CA ALA A 578 -15.22 -20.77 3.09
C ALA A 578 -15.25 -20.56 1.56
N ILE A 579 -14.28 -19.81 1.01
CA ILE A 579 -14.16 -19.49 -0.41
C ILE A 579 -13.12 -20.40 -1.11
N GLU A 580 -12.31 -21.14 -0.36
CA GLU A 580 -11.28 -22.01 -0.93
C GLU A 580 -11.94 -23.12 -1.77
N LYS A 581 -11.62 -23.17 -3.07
CA LYS A 581 -12.06 -24.26 -3.94
C LYS A 581 -11.13 -25.45 -3.69
N THR A 582 -11.56 -26.38 -2.85
CA THR A 582 -10.85 -27.65 -2.66
C THR A 582 -10.95 -28.50 -3.93
N THR A 583 -9.89 -28.53 -4.73
CA THR A 583 -9.66 -29.64 -5.66
C THR A 583 -9.12 -30.81 -4.85
N SER A 584 -9.98 -31.73 -4.45
CA SER A 584 -9.56 -33.01 -3.86
C SER A 584 -8.63 -33.74 -4.84
N PRO A 585 -7.50 -34.32 -4.39
CA PRO A 585 -6.78 -35.31 -5.18
C PRO A 585 -7.74 -36.49 -5.45
N ASN A 586 -7.84 -36.91 -6.70
CA ASN A 586 -8.66 -38.02 -7.18
C ASN A 586 -8.84 -39.15 -6.13
N GLN A 587 -10.02 -39.20 -5.52
CA GLN A 587 -10.58 -40.49 -5.12
C GLN A 587 -10.91 -41.22 -6.42
N GLN A 588 -9.99 -42.06 -6.88
CA GLN A 588 -10.34 -43.17 -7.76
C GLN A 588 -11.44 -43.95 -7.06
N SER A 589 -12.67 -43.79 -7.56
CA SER A 589 -13.79 -44.63 -7.17
C SER A 589 -13.44 -46.07 -7.55
N SER A 590 -13.26 -46.90 -6.53
CA SER A 590 -13.22 -48.34 -6.66
C SER A 590 -14.59 -48.84 -7.08
N SER A 591 -14.81 -48.98 -8.40
CA SER A 591 -15.96 -49.72 -8.91
C SER A 591 -15.69 -51.21 -8.75
N SER A 592 -16.22 -51.79 -7.68
CA SER A 592 -16.39 -53.24 -7.53
C SER A 592 -17.29 -53.77 -8.65
N PRO A 593 -16.92 -54.83 -9.39
CA PRO A 593 -17.75 -55.35 -10.46
C PRO A 593 -18.90 -56.18 -9.90
N LEU A 594 -20.13 -55.75 -10.19
CA LEU A 594 -21.33 -56.56 -10.02
C LEU A 594 -21.41 -57.60 -11.14
N SER A 595 -21.54 -58.84 -10.70
CA SER A 595 -21.65 -60.07 -11.46
C SER A 595 -22.87 -60.11 -12.37
N ALA A 596 -22.65 -60.48 -13.63
CA ALA A 596 -23.69 -61.02 -14.51
C ALA A 596 -23.21 -62.38 -15.04
N ASN A 597 -23.80 -63.45 -14.49
CA ASN A 597 -23.76 -64.80 -15.04
C ASN A 597 -24.50 -64.81 -16.39
N MET A 598 -23.94 -65.45 -17.42
CA MET A 598 -24.65 -66.40 -18.31
C MET A 598 -23.68 -67.23 -19.18
N LEU A 599 -23.53 -68.47 -18.74
CA LEU A 599 -23.38 -69.76 -19.44
C LEU A 599 -23.06 -69.85 -20.95
N LYS A 600 -22.02 -70.66 -21.20
CA LYS A 600 -21.87 -71.79 -22.16
C LYS A 600 -21.81 -71.50 -23.67
N GLY A 601 -20.69 -71.92 -24.27
CA GLY A 601 -20.64 -72.31 -25.69
C GLY A 601 -19.23 -72.50 -26.24
N SER A 602 -18.77 -73.74 -26.29
CA SER A 602 -17.58 -74.23 -27.00
C SER A 602 -17.52 -73.79 -28.47
N ILE A 603 -16.32 -73.50 -29.01
CA ILE A 603 -15.81 -74.02 -30.29
C ILE A 603 -14.28 -73.85 -30.34
N LYS A 604 -13.60 -74.97 -30.59
CA LYS A 604 -12.18 -75.11 -30.91
C LYS A 604 -11.90 -74.76 -32.38
N ASN A 605 -10.61 -74.58 -32.68
CA ASN A 605 -9.93 -74.55 -33.99
C ASN A 605 -9.90 -73.15 -34.64
N LEU A 606 -8.78 -72.62 -35.13
CA LEU A 606 -7.85 -73.27 -36.05
C LEU A 606 -6.47 -72.58 -35.98
N SER A 607 -5.41 -73.37 -35.83
CA SER A 607 -4.03 -73.00 -36.17
C SER A 607 -3.87 -72.91 -37.70
N PHE A 608 -3.02 -72.00 -38.19
CA PHE A 608 -1.94 -72.22 -39.19
C PHE A 608 -1.68 -71.05 -40.18
N LEU A 609 -0.37 -70.78 -40.35
CA LEU A 609 0.35 -70.40 -41.59
C LEU A 609 0.03 -69.07 -42.29
N LEU A 610 1.01 -68.15 -42.36
CA LEU A 610 1.92 -68.08 -43.52
C LEU A 610 3.18 -67.24 -43.23
N VAL A 611 4.25 -67.60 -43.94
CA VAL A 611 5.64 -67.18 -43.80
C VAL A 611 6.06 -66.43 -45.07
N SER A 612 6.94 -65.44 -44.90
CA SER A 612 8.00 -64.96 -45.84
C SER A 612 7.71 -63.86 -46.88
N THR A 613 8.82 -63.15 -47.16
CA THR A 613 9.19 -62.25 -48.28
C THR A 613 8.87 -60.76 -48.09
N ILE A 614 9.77 -59.77 -48.23
CA ILE A 614 11.11 -59.65 -48.85
C ILE A 614 11.85 -58.45 -48.21
N ALA A 615 13.18 -58.53 -48.14
CA ALA A 615 14.07 -57.44 -47.76
C ALA A 615 14.78 -56.82 -49.00
N PHE A 616 15.19 -55.55 -48.85
CA PHE A 616 16.21 -54.79 -49.61
C PHE A 616 15.92 -54.20 -51.00
N LEU A 617 15.97 -52.86 -51.09
CA LEU A 617 16.66 -52.00 -52.08
C LEU A 617 16.43 -50.52 -51.67
N PHE A 618 17.35 -49.86 -50.96
CA PHE A 618 18.48 -49.01 -51.39
C PHE A 618 18.13 -47.62 -52.03
N ILE A 619 18.63 -46.57 -51.35
CA ILE A 619 19.29 -45.31 -51.80
C ILE A 619 18.47 -44.21 -52.50
N GLY A 620 18.61 -42.97 -51.97
CA GLY A 620 18.91 -41.81 -52.84
C GLY A 620 18.55 -40.40 -52.35
N LEU A 621 19.60 -39.58 -52.16
CA LEU A 621 19.72 -38.10 -52.22
C LEU A 621 19.53 -37.33 -50.89
N ASN A 622 20.51 -36.58 -50.37
CA ASN A 622 21.92 -36.35 -50.73
C ASN A 622 22.66 -35.84 -49.49
#